data_AF-A0A832A0I9-F1
#
_entry.id   AF-A0A832A0I9-F1
#
_cell.length_a   1.000
_cell.length_b   1.000
_cell.length_c   1.000
_cell.angle_alpha   90.00
_cell.angle_beta   90.00
_cell.angle_gamma   90.00
#
_symmetry.space_group_name_H-M   'P 1'
#
loop_
_entity.id
_entity.type
_entity.pdbx_description
1 polymer ?
#
loop_
_entity_poly.entity_id
_entity_poly.type
_entity_poly.pdbx_seq_one_letter_code
_entity_poly.pdbx_strand_id
1 'polypeptide(L)'
;MKREKFPAWATADEGAKDPMQRRPGFTMVEVAIMLAVLGLVLGLGVSLIGPLVKRSKLVETREAVKQAKEALIGFAVQKGYLPDEEPYDPGRVAQVFQKAGARGTDAYGRALFYKPDEKLTDNRSIPICCYSETTLKVRHSPASIFENVAFVVVSAGENQNLQTGKKREYGADVVDIYGMDSPDIDDNPYDMIRREPYDDVVEYVSLSQLQALRACPPLRITTVELPSGYENEEYSAFLAADGGFEPYTWDNASALPPGLRLESDSGKLGGKPREKWTGRVKVTVIDGCDRRAEKTFGLTIHPQSSGGSGSGGSGGSGGGGSGGSGGGGSGGSGGGGGGGSGGGGR
;
A
#
# COMPACT_ATOMS: atom_id res chain seq x y z
N MET A 1 -24.46 51.07 68.33
CA MET A 1 -25.07 52.40 68.09
C MET A 1 -25.56 52.38 66.63
N LYS A 2 -26.82 52.52 66.26
CA LYS A 2 -27.88 53.39 66.79
C LYS A 2 -29.21 52.63 66.95
N ARG A 3 -29.90 52.99 68.03
CA ARG A 3 -31.34 52.77 68.26
C ARG A 3 -32.13 53.84 67.52
N GLU A 4 -33.41 53.54 67.28
CA GLU A 4 -34.62 54.38 67.34
C GLU A 4 -35.61 53.93 66.25
N LYS A 5 -36.93 53.97 66.40
CA LYS A 5 -37.88 53.98 67.52
C LYS A 5 -39.24 53.75 66.82
N PHE A 6 -40.14 52.97 67.42
CA PHE A 6 -41.50 52.76 66.95
C PHE A 6 -42.30 54.06 66.79
N PRO A 7 -43.40 54.03 66.03
CA PRO A 7 -44.67 54.34 66.66
C PRO A 7 -45.75 53.28 66.44
N ALA A 8 -46.54 53.10 67.49
CA ALA A 8 -47.72 52.28 67.60
C ALA A 8 -48.94 52.98 67.00
N TRP A 9 -49.89 52.23 66.43
CA TRP A 9 -51.26 52.13 66.95
C TRP A 9 -52.08 51.11 66.15
N ALA A 10 -52.93 50.40 66.87
CA ALA A 10 -53.82 49.36 66.37
C ALA A 10 -55.10 49.98 65.80
N THR A 11 -55.60 49.40 64.70
CA THR A 11 -57.03 49.20 64.49
C THR A 11 -57.22 47.86 63.80
N ALA A 12 -57.97 47.00 64.48
CA ALA A 12 -58.50 45.76 63.93
C ALA A 12 -59.39 46.08 62.72
N ASP A 13 -59.23 45.30 61.65
CA ASP A 13 -60.32 45.05 60.73
C ASP A 13 -60.30 43.56 60.36
N GLU A 14 -61.39 42.89 60.73
CA GLU A 14 -61.68 41.49 60.41
C GLU A 14 -61.99 41.38 58.91
N GLY A 15 -60.97 41.05 58.11
CA GLY A 15 -61.13 40.82 56.68
C GLY A 15 -60.79 39.38 56.30
N ALA A 16 -61.81 38.51 56.35
CA ALA A 16 -61.97 37.27 55.59
C ALA A 16 -60.70 36.43 55.28
N LYS A 17 -60.55 35.34 56.04
CA LYS A 17 -59.70 34.18 55.72
C LYS A 17 -60.05 33.68 54.30
N ASP A 18 -59.16 33.91 53.35
CA ASP A 18 -59.17 33.24 52.04
C ASP A 18 -59.12 31.72 52.29
N PRO A 19 -60.15 30.94 51.91
CA PRO A 19 -60.17 29.51 52.15
C PRO A 19 -59.06 28.88 51.31
N MET A 20 -58.10 28.25 51.99
CA MET A 20 -57.11 27.32 51.43
C MET A 20 -57.52 26.80 50.05
N GLN A 21 -56.89 27.33 49.00
CA GLN A 21 -56.87 26.69 47.69
C GLN A 21 -56.29 25.29 47.92
N ARG A 22 -57.18 24.30 48.05
CA ARG A 22 -56.82 22.89 48.10
C ARG A 22 -56.20 22.59 46.75
N ARG A 23 -54.87 22.45 46.71
CA ARG A 23 -54.21 21.79 45.57
C ARG A 23 -54.91 20.44 45.41
N PRO A 24 -55.49 20.13 44.24
CA PRO A 24 -56.11 18.83 44.05
C PRO A 24 -55.04 17.77 44.31
N GLY A 25 -55.20 17.01 45.39
CA GLY A 25 -54.34 15.87 45.68
C GLY A 25 -54.58 14.81 44.61
N PHE A 26 -53.51 14.13 44.18
CA PHE A 26 -53.62 13.02 43.23
C PHE A 26 -54.67 12.03 43.72
N THR A 27 -55.62 11.70 42.86
CA THR A 27 -56.62 10.70 43.20
C THR A 27 -55.94 9.34 43.36
N MET A 28 -56.44 8.49 44.24
CA MET A 28 -55.93 7.11 44.40
C MET A 28 -55.96 6.35 43.05
N VAL A 29 -56.89 6.72 42.17
CA VAL A 29 -57.02 6.18 40.82
C VAL A 29 -55.88 6.65 39.91
N GLU A 30 -55.52 7.93 39.94
CA GLU A 30 -54.36 8.45 39.17
C GLU A 30 -53.04 7.83 39.62
N VAL A 31 -52.83 7.66 40.93
CA VAL A 31 -51.61 7.01 41.44
C VAL A 31 -51.56 5.55 41.00
N ALA A 32 -52.70 4.84 41.02
CA ALA A 32 -52.79 3.47 40.55
C ALA A 32 -52.52 3.34 39.05
N ILE A 33 -53.08 4.26 38.23
CA ILE A 33 -52.82 4.30 36.78
C ILE A 33 -51.35 4.64 36.51
N MET A 34 -50.77 5.61 37.22
CA MET A 34 -49.35 5.93 37.08
C MET A 34 -48.45 4.74 37.39
N LEU A 35 -48.70 4.01 38.48
CA LEU A 35 -47.91 2.82 38.84
C LEU A 35 -48.09 1.69 37.82
N ALA A 36 -49.30 1.50 37.29
CA ALA A 36 -49.56 0.51 36.24
C ALA A 36 -48.82 0.86 34.93
N VAL A 37 -48.85 2.13 34.52
CA VAL A 37 -48.13 2.61 33.34
C VAL A 37 -46.62 2.52 33.56
N LEU A 38 -46.11 2.90 34.73
CA LEU A 38 -44.68 2.82 35.04
C LEU A 38 -44.20 1.35 35.05
N GLY A 39 -44.98 0.44 35.63
CA GLY A 39 -44.69 -0.99 35.62
C GLY A 39 -44.68 -1.57 34.21
N LEU A 40 -45.62 -1.16 33.35
CA LEU A 40 -45.67 -1.59 31.96
C LEU A 40 -44.51 -1.03 31.13
N VAL A 41 -44.15 0.24 31.31
CA VAL A 41 -43.00 0.87 30.64
C VAL A 41 -41.68 0.24 31.08
N LEU A 42 -41.49 -0.02 32.38
CA LEU A 42 -40.31 -0.70 32.90
C LEU A 42 -40.25 -2.16 32.41
N GLY A 43 -41.38 -2.88 32.42
CA GLY A 43 -41.46 -4.26 31.94
C GLY A 43 -41.14 -4.41 30.45
N LEU A 44 -41.69 -3.54 29.61
CA LEU A 44 -41.38 -3.51 28.17
C LEU A 44 -39.95 -3.02 27.91
N GLY A 45 -39.47 -2.04 28.67
CA GLY A 45 -38.13 -1.46 28.54
C GLY A 45 -37.01 -2.46 28.80
N VAL A 46 -37.13 -3.28 29.85
CA VAL A 46 -36.10 -4.26 30.23
C VAL A 46 -35.95 -5.37 29.18
N SER A 47 -37.05 -5.81 28.55
CA SER A 47 -37.04 -6.87 27.52
C SER A 47 -36.21 -6.51 26.27
N LEU A 48 -36.10 -5.22 25.95
CA LEU A 48 -35.35 -4.74 24.79
C LEU A 48 -33.85 -4.56 25.06
N ILE A 49 -33.40 -4.50 26.31
CA ILE A 49 -31.99 -4.25 26.66
C ILE A 49 -31.08 -5.35 26.11
N GLY A 50 -31.44 -6.63 26.30
CA GLY A 50 -30.62 -7.76 25.85
C GLY A 50 -30.33 -7.75 24.34
N PRO A 51 -31.36 -7.72 23.47
CA PRO A 51 -31.19 -7.63 22.03
C PRO A 51 -30.43 -6.38 21.57
N LEU A 52 -30.63 -5.24 22.23
CA LEU A 52 -29.93 -3.99 21.91
C LEU A 52 -28.44 -4.08 22.27
N VAL A 53 -28.09 -4.66 23.41
CA VAL A 53 -26.70 -4.90 23.82
C VAL A 53 -26.01 -5.84 22.84
N LYS A 54 -26.66 -6.95 22.43
CA LYS A 54 -26.12 -7.87 21.42
C LYS A 54 -25.83 -7.17 20.09
N ARG A 55 -26.79 -6.38 19.60
CA ARG A 55 -26.61 -5.58 18.37
C ARG A 55 -25.46 -4.57 18.51
N SER A 56 -25.38 -3.87 19.65
CA SER A 56 -24.30 -2.93 19.94
C SER A 56 -22.94 -3.63 19.93
N LYS A 57 -22.85 -4.81 20.56
CA LYS A 57 -21.61 -5.60 20.62
C LYS A 57 -21.20 -6.13 19.25
N LEU A 58 -22.15 -6.59 18.43
CA LEU A 58 -21.85 -7.00 17.07
C LEU A 58 -21.30 -5.84 16.21
N VAL A 59 -21.87 -4.64 16.34
CA VAL A 59 -21.37 -3.44 15.64
C VAL A 59 -19.97 -3.07 16.11
N GLU A 60 -19.75 -3.04 17.43
CA GLU A 60 -18.43 -2.76 18.02
C GLU A 60 -17.38 -3.80 17.59
N THR A 61 -17.74 -5.09 17.54
CA THR A 61 -16.87 -6.17 17.06
C THR A 61 -16.54 -6.01 15.57
N ARG A 62 -17.52 -5.69 14.71
CA ARG A 62 -17.27 -5.41 13.29
C ARG A 62 -16.28 -4.28 13.09
N GLU A 63 -16.44 -3.21 13.86
CA GLU A 63 -15.52 -2.09 13.76
C GLU A 63 -14.12 -2.45 14.30
N ALA A 64 -14.03 -3.24 15.37
CA ALA A 64 -12.75 -3.73 15.89
C ALA A 64 -12.00 -4.63 14.87
N VAL A 65 -12.70 -5.57 14.23
CA VAL A 65 -12.13 -6.44 13.19
C VAL A 65 -11.70 -5.62 11.98
N LYS A 66 -12.52 -4.65 11.55
CA LYS A 66 -12.18 -3.73 10.46
C LYS A 66 -10.95 -2.89 10.78
N GLN A 67 -10.87 -2.29 11.97
CA GLN A 67 -9.71 -1.51 12.41
C GLN A 67 -8.44 -2.38 12.44
N ALA A 68 -8.54 -3.62 12.91
CA ALA A 68 -7.44 -4.56 12.89
C ALA A 68 -6.97 -4.90 11.46
N LYS A 69 -7.92 -5.11 10.54
CA LYS A 69 -7.61 -5.28 9.10
C LYS A 69 -6.86 -4.06 8.55
N GLU A 70 -7.37 -2.85 8.75
CA GLU A 70 -6.73 -1.63 8.21
C GLU A 70 -5.33 -1.41 8.80
N ALA A 71 -5.12 -1.73 10.08
CA ALA A 71 -3.81 -1.67 10.71
C ALA A 71 -2.82 -2.66 10.07
N LEU A 72 -3.25 -3.89 9.80
CA LEU A 72 -2.44 -4.91 9.13
C LEU A 72 -2.13 -4.55 7.67
N ILE A 73 -3.09 -3.94 6.95
CA ILE A 73 -2.85 -3.33 5.65
C ILE A 73 -1.74 -2.27 5.77
N GLY A 74 -1.87 -1.36 6.72
CA GLY A 74 -0.88 -0.30 6.96
C GLY A 74 0.52 -0.87 7.24
N PHE A 75 0.60 -1.91 8.07
CA PHE A 75 1.85 -2.64 8.31
C PHE A 75 2.42 -3.22 7.01
N ALA A 76 1.62 -3.93 6.23
CA ALA A 76 2.05 -4.57 4.99
C ALA A 76 2.51 -3.56 3.94
N VAL A 77 1.80 -2.45 3.80
CA VAL A 77 2.17 -1.34 2.90
C VAL A 77 3.50 -0.73 3.33
N GLN A 78 3.71 -0.51 4.63
CA GLN A 78 4.94 0.09 5.15
C GLN A 78 6.14 -0.88 5.07
N LYS A 79 5.94 -2.15 5.44
CA LYS A 79 7.02 -3.14 5.62
C LYS A 79 7.30 -3.96 4.37
N GLY A 80 6.29 -4.18 3.54
CA GLY A 80 6.41 -4.96 2.30
C GLY A 80 6.30 -6.46 2.45
N TYR A 81 5.90 -6.91 3.63
CA TYR A 81 5.59 -8.29 3.97
C TYR A 81 4.47 -8.26 5.03
N LEU A 82 3.76 -9.37 5.18
CA LEU A 82 2.78 -9.55 6.23
C LEU A 82 3.47 -10.06 7.50
N PRO A 83 3.00 -9.68 8.70
CA PRO A 83 3.51 -10.24 9.93
C PRO A 83 3.16 -11.74 10.02
N ASP A 84 4.04 -12.53 10.64
CA ASP A 84 3.86 -13.97 10.79
C ASP A 84 2.61 -14.33 11.63
N GLU A 85 2.05 -15.52 11.38
CA GLU A 85 0.97 -16.07 12.19
C GLU A 85 1.43 -16.43 13.62
N GLU A 86 0.56 -16.21 14.60
CA GLU A 86 0.74 -16.70 15.98
C GLU A 86 -0.39 -17.69 16.31
N PRO A 87 -0.13 -18.74 17.10
CA PRO A 87 -1.18 -19.66 17.53
C PRO A 87 -2.32 -18.91 18.25
N TYR A 88 -3.55 -19.16 17.81
CA TYR A 88 -4.73 -18.51 18.37
C TYR A 88 -4.95 -18.89 19.84
N ASP A 89 -5.19 -17.87 20.66
CA ASP A 89 -5.56 -18.00 22.07
C ASP A 89 -6.58 -16.90 22.39
N PRO A 90 -7.84 -17.23 22.72
CA PRO A 90 -8.89 -16.24 22.96
C PRO A 90 -8.60 -15.32 24.16
N GLY A 91 -7.75 -15.76 25.10
CA GLY A 91 -7.35 -14.99 26.28
C GLY A 91 -6.09 -14.13 26.07
N ARG A 92 -5.39 -14.29 24.94
CA ARG A 92 -4.11 -13.61 24.69
C ARG A 92 -4.08 -12.98 23.31
N VAL A 93 -4.03 -11.65 23.29
CA VAL A 93 -3.87 -10.87 22.06
C VAL A 93 -2.55 -11.22 21.38
N ALA A 94 -2.62 -11.66 20.11
CA ALA A 94 -1.44 -11.91 19.30
C ALA A 94 -0.61 -10.63 19.11
N GLN A 95 0.71 -10.72 19.22
CA GLN A 95 1.60 -9.55 19.17
C GLN A 95 1.54 -8.85 17.82
N VAL A 96 1.18 -9.59 16.77
CA VAL A 96 0.91 -9.08 15.42
C VAL A 96 0.03 -7.82 15.42
N PHE A 97 -1.04 -7.78 16.22
CA PHE A 97 -1.94 -6.63 16.27
C PHE A 97 -1.27 -5.43 16.92
N GLN A 98 -0.51 -5.63 18.00
CA GLN A 98 0.24 -4.55 18.64
C GLN A 98 1.32 -3.98 17.71
N LYS A 99 2.03 -4.84 16.99
CA LYS A 99 3.02 -4.44 15.98
C LYS A 99 2.40 -3.65 14.83
N ALA A 100 1.18 -3.97 14.44
CA ALA A 100 0.42 -3.26 13.42
C ALA A 100 -0.25 -1.97 13.95
N GLY A 101 -0.27 -1.74 15.27
CA GLY A 101 -0.95 -0.60 15.89
C GLY A 101 -2.46 -0.80 16.11
N ALA A 102 -2.92 -2.05 16.13
CA ALA A 102 -4.29 -2.43 16.45
C ALA A 102 -4.45 -2.96 17.88
N ARG A 103 -5.67 -2.82 18.43
CA ARG A 103 -6.03 -3.36 19.75
C ARG A 103 -6.03 -4.88 19.79
N GLY A 104 -6.39 -5.54 18.69
CA GLY A 104 -6.42 -7.00 18.58
C GLY A 104 -7.45 -7.69 19.48
N THR A 105 -8.49 -6.98 19.93
CA THR A 105 -9.60 -7.55 20.72
C THR A 105 -10.96 -7.13 20.17
N ASP A 106 -11.95 -7.99 20.36
CA ASP A 106 -13.36 -7.74 20.05
C ASP A 106 -14.08 -6.91 21.14
N ALA A 107 -15.37 -6.67 20.95
CA ALA A 107 -16.20 -5.93 21.88
C ALA A 107 -16.39 -6.62 23.26
N TYR A 108 -16.07 -7.91 23.34
CA TYR A 108 -16.15 -8.72 24.56
C TYR A 108 -14.78 -8.84 25.25
N GLY A 109 -13.74 -8.21 24.69
CA GLY A 109 -12.38 -8.22 25.22
C GLY A 109 -11.58 -9.47 24.87
N ARG A 110 -12.05 -10.30 23.93
CA ARG A 110 -11.35 -11.52 23.50
C ARG A 110 -10.43 -11.22 22.33
N ALA A 111 -9.35 -11.99 22.23
CA ALA A 111 -8.37 -11.83 21.17
C ALA A 111 -8.98 -12.11 19.78
N LEU A 112 -8.55 -11.33 18.78
CA LEU A 112 -8.84 -11.62 17.38
C LEU A 112 -7.91 -12.72 16.86
N PHE A 113 -8.39 -13.47 15.88
CA PHE A 113 -7.59 -14.41 15.09
C PHE A 113 -7.07 -13.72 13.83
N TYR A 114 -5.87 -14.09 13.40
CA TYR A 114 -5.22 -13.58 12.21
C TYR A 114 -4.56 -14.74 11.47
N LYS A 115 -4.90 -14.92 10.19
CA LYS A 115 -4.31 -15.93 9.31
C LYS A 115 -3.79 -15.25 8.03
N PRO A 116 -2.47 -15.09 7.88
CA PRO A 116 -1.87 -14.68 6.61
C PRO A 116 -1.65 -15.85 5.67
N ASP A 117 -1.43 -15.50 4.41
CA ASP A 117 -0.76 -16.37 3.45
C ASP A 117 0.72 -16.49 3.77
N GLU A 118 1.22 -17.73 3.84
CA GLU A 118 2.59 -18.05 4.27
C GLU A 118 3.64 -17.52 3.26
N LYS A 119 3.32 -17.43 1.96
CA LYS A 119 4.25 -16.83 0.97
C LYS A 119 4.55 -15.37 1.31
N LEU A 120 3.58 -14.67 1.91
CA LEU A 120 3.69 -13.25 2.22
C LEU A 120 4.36 -12.97 3.58
N THR A 121 4.61 -14.01 4.40
CA THR A 121 5.28 -13.92 5.71
C THR A 121 6.70 -14.48 5.69
N ASP A 122 6.91 -15.60 4.99
CA ASP A 122 8.09 -16.45 5.19
C ASP A 122 9.35 -15.93 4.48
N ASN A 123 9.18 -15.26 3.34
CA ASN A 123 10.30 -14.76 2.55
C ASN A 123 10.35 -13.23 2.56
N ARG A 124 10.79 -12.68 3.70
CA ARG A 124 10.94 -11.22 3.93
C ARG A 124 11.92 -10.53 2.97
N SER A 125 12.67 -11.31 2.18
CA SER A 125 13.57 -10.82 1.13
C SER A 125 12.83 -10.56 -0.19
N ILE A 126 11.67 -11.21 -0.41
CA ILE A 126 10.83 -11.00 -1.59
C ILE A 126 9.65 -10.10 -1.18
N PRO A 127 9.55 -8.87 -1.69
CA PRO A 127 8.44 -7.98 -1.34
C PRO A 127 7.10 -8.48 -1.89
N ILE A 128 6.00 -8.12 -1.23
CA ILE A 128 4.61 -8.40 -1.67
C ILE A 128 4.37 -8.07 -3.16
N CYS A 129 5.07 -7.07 -3.70
CA CYS A 129 4.95 -6.67 -5.11
C CYS A 129 5.48 -7.71 -6.12
N CYS A 130 6.28 -8.69 -5.70
CA CYS A 130 6.81 -9.73 -6.57
C CYS A 130 5.88 -10.94 -6.73
N TYR A 131 4.90 -11.10 -5.84
CA TYR A 131 4.01 -12.26 -5.90
C TYR A 131 2.89 -12.05 -6.93
N SER A 132 2.61 -13.05 -7.75
CA SER A 132 1.49 -13.07 -8.69
C SER A 132 0.25 -13.78 -8.14
N GLU A 133 0.42 -14.60 -7.11
CA GLU A 133 -0.61 -15.44 -6.51
C GLU A 133 -0.32 -15.71 -5.03
N THR A 134 -1.36 -16.07 -4.28
CA THR A 134 -1.26 -16.59 -2.92
C THR A 134 -1.87 -18.00 -2.86
N THR A 135 -1.62 -18.75 -1.80
CA THR A 135 -2.24 -20.07 -1.60
C THR A 135 -3.55 -19.96 -0.83
N LEU A 136 -3.70 -18.96 0.04
CA LEU A 136 -4.85 -18.73 0.88
C LEU A 136 -6.10 -18.34 0.07
N LYS A 137 -7.21 -19.01 0.37
CA LYS A 137 -8.52 -18.83 -0.23
C LYS A 137 -9.59 -18.67 0.84
N VAL A 138 -10.64 -17.93 0.51
CA VAL A 138 -11.83 -17.77 1.34
C VAL A 138 -13.03 -18.37 0.61
N ARG A 139 -13.78 -19.24 1.28
CA ARG A 139 -14.94 -19.91 0.70
C ARG A 139 -16.20 -19.54 1.48
N HIS A 140 -17.17 -18.95 0.78
CA HIS A 140 -18.50 -18.67 1.34
C HIS A 140 -19.50 -19.80 1.05
N SER A 141 -19.26 -20.56 -0.02
CA SER A 141 -20.03 -21.75 -0.41
C SER A 141 -19.21 -22.59 -1.40
N PRO A 142 -19.57 -23.84 -1.69
CA PRO A 142 -18.86 -24.65 -2.70
C PRO A 142 -18.77 -23.98 -4.09
N ALA A 143 -19.67 -23.06 -4.40
CA ALA A 143 -19.70 -22.30 -5.66
C ALA A 143 -19.07 -20.90 -5.56
N SER A 144 -18.68 -20.45 -4.35
CA SER A 144 -18.17 -19.11 -4.09
C SER A 144 -16.84 -19.18 -3.35
N ILE A 145 -15.75 -19.24 -4.11
CA ILE A 145 -14.38 -19.25 -3.62
C ILE A 145 -13.67 -17.98 -4.11
N PHE A 146 -13.13 -17.23 -3.16
CA PHE A 146 -12.27 -16.08 -3.39
C PHE A 146 -10.82 -16.55 -3.28
N GLU A 147 -10.12 -16.48 -4.40
CA GLU A 147 -8.70 -16.84 -4.46
C GLU A 147 -7.80 -15.63 -4.22
N ASN A 148 -6.50 -15.89 -4.06
CA ASN A 148 -5.48 -14.87 -3.90
C ASN A 148 -5.71 -13.97 -2.67
N VAL A 149 -6.18 -14.56 -1.57
CA VAL A 149 -6.37 -13.86 -0.30
C VAL A 149 -5.00 -13.69 0.36
N ALA A 150 -4.69 -12.49 0.79
CA ALA A 150 -3.43 -12.18 1.46
C ALA A 150 -3.49 -12.49 2.96
N PHE A 151 -4.58 -12.15 3.61
CA PHE A 151 -4.83 -12.51 5.01
C PHE A 151 -6.32 -12.40 5.38
N VAL A 152 -6.67 -13.03 6.50
CA VAL A 152 -7.99 -13.01 7.14
C VAL A 152 -7.84 -12.57 8.60
N VAL A 153 -8.78 -11.78 9.09
CA VAL A 153 -8.95 -11.40 10.51
C VAL A 153 -10.33 -11.84 10.97
N VAL A 154 -10.40 -12.49 12.13
CA VAL A 154 -11.66 -13.04 12.65
C VAL A 154 -11.86 -12.70 14.13
N SER A 155 -13.11 -12.44 14.50
CA SER A 155 -13.59 -12.48 15.88
C SER A 155 -14.50 -13.69 16.06
N ALA A 156 -14.32 -14.45 17.15
CA ALA A 156 -15.09 -15.64 17.49
C ALA A 156 -16.53 -15.38 18.02
N GLY A 157 -17.12 -14.25 17.63
CA GLY A 157 -18.51 -13.90 17.97
C GLY A 157 -18.88 -13.93 19.45
N GLU A 158 -20.15 -13.78 19.79
CA GLU A 158 -20.67 -13.84 21.17
C GLU A 158 -20.34 -15.18 21.85
N ASN A 159 -20.42 -16.29 21.11
CA ASN A 159 -20.35 -17.66 21.61
C ASN A 159 -18.93 -18.16 21.99
N GLN A 160 -17.86 -17.39 21.66
CA GLN A 160 -16.44 -17.77 21.87
C GLN A 160 -15.94 -18.92 21.00
N ASN A 161 -16.80 -19.51 20.19
CA ASN A 161 -16.48 -20.65 19.36
C ASN A 161 -16.02 -20.13 17.99
N LEU A 162 -14.71 -20.17 17.75
CA LEU A 162 -14.17 -19.81 16.44
C LEU A 162 -14.54 -20.91 15.43
N GLN A 163 -15.63 -20.70 14.71
CA GLN A 163 -16.17 -21.61 13.70
C GLN A 163 -15.55 -21.34 12.32
N THR A 164 -14.97 -20.16 12.13
CA THR A 164 -14.21 -19.76 10.95
C THR A 164 -12.78 -20.31 11.06
N GLY A 165 -12.47 -21.34 10.28
CA GLY A 165 -11.14 -21.92 10.38
C GLY A 165 -10.93 -23.16 9.52
N LYS A 166 -9.73 -23.76 9.66
CA LYS A 166 -9.30 -24.89 8.85
C LYS A 166 -10.05 -26.16 9.22
N LYS A 167 -10.77 -26.78 8.27
CA LYS A 167 -11.01 -28.23 8.33
C LYS A 167 -9.69 -28.95 8.10
N ARG A 168 -9.24 -29.76 9.07
CA ARG A 168 -8.02 -30.60 8.94
C ARG A 168 -8.06 -31.56 7.73
N GLU A 169 -9.23 -31.74 7.12
CA GLU A 169 -9.52 -32.69 6.04
C GLU A 169 -9.24 -32.16 4.60
N TYR A 170 -9.03 -30.85 4.37
CA TYR A 170 -9.01 -30.26 3.01
C TYR A 170 -7.73 -29.51 2.57
N GLY A 171 -6.62 -29.64 3.30
CA GLY A 171 -5.38 -28.93 2.96
C GLY A 171 -5.38 -27.49 3.51
N ALA A 172 -4.20 -26.98 3.79
CA ALA A 172 -3.97 -25.95 4.81
C ALA A 172 -4.48 -24.53 4.50
N ASP A 173 -5.09 -24.26 3.35
CA ASP A 173 -5.19 -22.89 2.80
C ASP A 173 -6.60 -22.43 2.39
N VAL A 174 -7.66 -23.13 2.80
CA VAL A 174 -9.04 -22.66 2.58
C VAL A 174 -9.69 -22.29 3.92
N VAL A 175 -10.17 -21.05 4.02
CA VAL A 175 -10.94 -20.54 5.17
C VAL A 175 -12.42 -20.51 4.80
N ASP A 176 -13.22 -21.30 5.51
CA ASP A 176 -14.67 -21.33 5.36
C ASP A 176 -15.34 -20.21 6.17
N ILE A 177 -16.22 -19.43 5.51
CA ILE A 177 -17.02 -18.36 6.10
C ILE A 177 -18.48 -18.64 5.82
N TYR A 178 -19.33 -18.52 6.84
CA TYR A 178 -20.75 -18.80 6.74
C TYR A 178 -21.60 -17.52 6.87
N GLY A 179 -22.89 -17.61 6.55
CA GLY A 179 -23.82 -16.51 6.80
C GLY A 179 -24.06 -16.35 8.31
N MET A 180 -24.20 -15.12 8.80
CA MET A 180 -24.61 -14.86 10.19
C MET A 180 -25.89 -15.65 10.52
N ASP A 181 -25.92 -16.23 11.71
CA ASP A 181 -27.00 -17.06 12.24
C ASP A 181 -27.24 -18.37 11.46
N SER A 182 -26.31 -18.79 10.59
CA SER A 182 -26.39 -20.11 9.95
C SER A 182 -26.41 -21.19 11.03
N PRO A 183 -27.41 -22.10 11.02
CA PRO A 183 -27.53 -23.12 12.05
C PRO A 183 -26.50 -24.23 11.83
N ASP A 184 -26.16 -24.93 12.93
CA ASP A 184 -25.41 -26.19 12.92
C ASP A 184 -24.02 -26.14 12.24
N ILE A 185 -23.35 -24.98 12.26
CA ILE A 185 -21.97 -24.87 11.80
C ILE A 185 -21.04 -25.40 12.90
N ASP A 186 -20.32 -26.49 12.62
CA ASP A 186 -19.38 -27.10 13.54
C ASP A 186 -18.12 -27.54 12.78
N ASP A 187 -17.32 -26.54 12.45
CA ASP A 187 -16.05 -26.70 11.75
C ASP A 187 -14.85 -26.64 12.71
N ASN A 188 -15.11 -26.54 14.02
CA ASN A 188 -14.08 -26.54 15.05
C ASN A 188 -13.66 -27.98 15.38
N PRO A 189 -12.43 -28.41 15.05
CA PRO A 189 -11.98 -29.78 15.28
C PRO A 189 -11.79 -30.16 16.76
N TYR A 190 -12.01 -29.22 17.70
CA TYR A 190 -11.78 -29.42 19.14
C TYR A 190 -13.05 -29.44 20.01
N ASP A 191 -14.23 -29.10 19.47
CA ASP A 191 -15.48 -29.11 20.24
C ASP A 191 -16.70 -29.50 19.36
N MET A 192 -16.66 -30.75 18.85
CA MET A 192 -17.68 -31.30 17.94
C MET A 192 -19.07 -31.57 18.58
N ILE A 193 -19.41 -30.89 19.69
CA ILE A 193 -20.60 -31.22 20.51
C ILE A 193 -21.52 -30.02 20.77
N ARG A 194 -21.17 -28.81 20.33
CA ARG A 194 -22.00 -27.60 20.50
C ARG A 194 -22.32 -26.96 19.15
N ARG A 195 -23.39 -27.46 18.52
CA ARG A 195 -24.02 -26.81 17.37
C ARG A 195 -24.58 -25.47 17.80
N GLU A 196 -23.91 -24.40 17.40
CA GLU A 196 -24.28 -23.02 17.73
C GLU A 196 -24.43 -22.21 16.43
N PRO A 197 -25.30 -21.19 16.40
CA PRO A 197 -25.42 -20.30 15.25
C PRO A 197 -24.09 -19.62 14.96
N TYR A 198 -23.71 -19.53 13.68
CA TYR A 198 -22.51 -18.83 13.26
C TYR A 198 -22.61 -17.33 13.54
N ASP A 199 -21.74 -16.82 14.40
CA ASP A 199 -21.71 -15.42 14.84
C ASP A 199 -20.33 -14.77 14.69
N ASP A 200 -19.41 -15.48 14.04
CA ASP A 200 -18.07 -14.98 13.73
C ASP A 200 -18.14 -13.75 12.82
N VAL A 201 -17.25 -12.81 13.12
CA VAL A 201 -17.09 -11.61 12.30
C VAL A 201 -15.76 -11.69 11.58
N VAL A 202 -15.82 -11.75 10.25
CA VAL A 202 -14.66 -11.98 9.40
C VAL A 202 -14.45 -10.82 8.44
N GLU A 203 -13.19 -10.42 8.31
CA GLU A 203 -12.72 -9.50 7.29
C GLU A 203 -11.47 -10.10 6.62
N TYR A 204 -11.29 -9.87 5.33
CA TYR A 204 -10.14 -10.36 4.59
C TYR A 204 -9.71 -9.39 3.49
N VAL A 205 -8.48 -9.55 3.03
CA VAL A 205 -7.85 -8.68 2.03
C VAL A 205 -7.21 -9.53 0.95
N SER A 206 -7.37 -9.16 -0.32
CA SER A 206 -6.70 -9.84 -1.43
C SER A 206 -5.27 -9.34 -1.64
N LEU A 207 -4.45 -10.15 -2.30
CA LEU A 207 -3.11 -9.76 -2.76
C LEU A 207 -3.17 -8.52 -3.65
N SER A 208 -4.11 -8.48 -4.60
CA SER A 208 -4.28 -7.35 -5.52
C SER A 208 -4.62 -6.05 -4.79
N GLN A 209 -5.44 -6.12 -3.73
CA GLN A 209 -5.75 -4.96 -2.91
C GLN A 209 -4.51 -4.45 -2.17
N LEU A 210 -3.72 -5.33 -1.54
CA LEU A 210 -2.47 -4.93 -0.88
C LEU A 210 -1.47 -4.31 -1.86
N GLN A 211 -1.31 -4.91 -3.04
CA GLN A 211 -0.40 -4.41 -4.07
C GLN A 211 -0.81 -3.03 -4.60
N ALA A 212 -2.13 -2.81 -4.77
CA ALA A 212 -2.66 -1.52 -5.17
C ALA A 212 -2.38 -0.44 -4.10
N LEU A 213 -2.62 -0.75 -2.82
CA LEU A 213 -2.38 0.19 -1.71
C LEU A 213 -0.89 0.47 -1.48
N ARG A 214 -0.02 -0.50 -1.74
CA ARG A 214 1.45 -0.32 -1.72
C ARG A 214 1.97 0.45 -2.93
N ALA A 215 1.13 0.68 -3.94
CA ALA A 215 1.50 1.25 -5.23
C ALA A 215 2.64 0.47 -5.89
N CYS A 216 2.51 -0.85 -6.04
CA CYS A 216 3.45 -1.69 -6.77
C CYS A 216 3.42 -1.34 -8.28
N PRO A 217 4.34 -0.52 -8.81
CA PRO A 217 4.24 -0.04 -10.17
C PRO A 217 4.61 -1.17 -11.17
N PRO A 218 3.92 -1.27 -12.32
CA PRO A 218 4.29 -2.24 -13.33
C PRO A 218 5.66 -1.89 -13.92
N LEU A 219 6.46 -2.91 -14.21
CA LEU A 219 7.74 -2.74 -14.91
C LEU A 219 7.49 -2.22 -16.34
N ARG A 220 8.23 -1.19 -16.75
CA ARG A 220 8.17 -0.64 -18.11
C ARG A 220 9.49 -0.06 -18.58
N ILE A 221 9.71 -0.07 -19.90
CA ILE A 221 10.83 0.60 -20.55
C ILE A 221 10.43 2.04 -20.87
N THR A 222 11.19 3.02 -20.37
CA THR A 222 10.92 4.46 -20.51
C THR A 222 11.69 5.11 -21.66
N THR A 223 12.77 4.47 -22.15
CA THR A 223 13.46 4.93 -23.37
C THR A 223 12.47 5.08 -24.51
N VAL A 224 12.46 6.24 -25.16
CA VAL A 224 11.51 6.55 -26.24
C VAL A 224 12.02 6.00 -27.57
N GLU A 225 13.27 6.31 -27.90
CA GLU A 225 13.93 5.96 -29.16
C GLU A 225 15.44 5.74 -28.95
N LEU A 226 16.09 5.12 -29.95
CA LEU A 226 17.54 4.99 -30.01
C LEU A 226 18.09 6.04 -31.00
N PRO A 227 19.19 6.75 -30.66
CA PRO A 227 19.84 7.66 -31.60
C PRO A 227 20.37 6.90 -32.81
N SER A 228 20.52 7.58 -33.95
CA SER A 228 21.27 7.02 -35.07
C SER A 228 22.77 7.01 -34.78
N GLY A 229 23.50 6.13 -35.46
CA GLY A 229 24.95 6.04 -35.40
C GLY A 229 25.60 6.08 -36.79
N TYR A 230 26.92 6.02 -36.82
CA TYR A 230 27.72 5.93 -38.04
C TYR A 230 28.64 4.71 -37.98
N GLU A 231 28.85 4.07 -39.13
CA GLU A 231 29.80 2.98 -39.29
C GLU A 231 31.23 3.41 -38.88
N ASN A 232 31.92 2.53 -38.17
CA ASN A 232 33.26 2.69 -37.58
C ASN A 232 33.42 3.81 -36.53
N GLU A 233 32.35 4.51 -36.18
CA GLU A 233 32.31 5.47 -35.07
C GLU A 233 31.86 4.79 -33.77
N GLU A 234 32.24 5.36 -32.62
CA GLU A 234 31.78 4.86 -31.32
C GLU A 234 30.30 5.17 -31.14
N TYR A 235 29.49 4.15 -30.92
CA TYR A 235 28.08 4.26 -30.58
C TYR A 235 27.90 3.98 -29.09
N SER A 236 27.10 4.82 -28.42
CA SER A 236 26.75 4.64 -27.02
C SER A 236 25.36 5.21 -26.73
N ALA A 237 24.42 4.34 -26.38
CA ALA A 237 23.08 4.70 -25.93
C ALA A 237 22.73 3.92 -24.67
N PHE A 238 21.97 4.52 -23.75
CA PHE A 238 21.50 3.87 -22.54
C PHE A 238 20.00 3.61 -22.61
N LEU A 239 19.61 2.39 -22.28
CA LEU A 239 18.22 2.03 -22.05
C LEU A 239 17.84 2.38 -20.60
N ALA A 240 16.61 2.83 -20.41
CA ALA A 240 16.05 3.20 -19.12
C ALA A 240 14.73 2.45 -18.91
N ALA A 241 14.53 1.99 -17.68
CA ALA A 241 13.32 1.36 -17.19
C ALA A 241 12.87 2.04 -15.90
N ASP A 242 11.60 1.86 -15.57
CA ASP A 242 10.96 2.38 -14.36
C ASP A 242 9.89 1.37 -13.89
N GLY A 243 9.44 1.55 -12.66
CA GLY A 243 8.53 0.65 -11.99
C GLY A 243 9.20 -0.68 -11.63
N GLY A 244 8.42 -1.74 -11.46
CA GLY A 244 9.02 -3.03 -11.13
C GLY A 244 9.73 -3.04 -9.77
N PHE A 245 10.72 -3.91 -9.62
CA PHE A 245 11.58 -4.03 -8.44
C PHE A 245 13.03 -4.17 -8.88
N GLU A 246 13.89 -3.23 -8.49
CA GLU A 246 15.32 -3.26 -8.86
C GLU A 246 16.05 -4.44 -8.19
N PRO A 247 17.18 -4.92 -8.76
CA PRO A 247 17.87 -4.41 -9.96
C PRO A 247 17.20 -4.81 -11.28
N TYR A 248 17.53 -4.08 -12.35
CA TYR A 248 17.10 -4.41 -13.70
C TYR A 248 18.21 -5.13 -14.47
N THR A 249 17.83 -6.17 -15.20
CA THR A 249 18.69 -6.91 -16.14
C THR A 249 18.13 -6.76 -17.54
N TRP A 250 18.98 -6.36 -18.47
CA TRP A 250 18.64 -6.15 -19.87
C TRP A 250 19.06 -7.33 -20.73
N ASP A 251 18.17 -7.74 -21.62
CA ASP A 251 18.39 -8.82 -22.58
C ASP A 251 17.92 -8.39 -23.97
N ASN A 252 18.63 -8.81 -25.02
CA ASN A 252 18.28 -8.51 -26.40
C ASN A 252 17.71 -9.75 -27.10
N ALA A 253 16.39 -9.79 -27.26
CA ALA A 253 15.71 -10.89 -27.97
C ALA A 253 15.83 -10.81 -29.52
N SER A 254 16.64 -9.90 -30.07
CA SER A 254 16.80 -9.69 -31.53
C SER A 254 18.26 -9.40 -31.94
N ALA A 255 18.55 -9.55 -33.23
CA ALA A 255 19.88 -9.31 -33.78
C ALA A 255 20.26 -7.82 -33.72
N LEU A 256 21.40 -7.52 -33.10
CA LEU A 256 22.01 -6.20 -33.11
C LEU A 256 22.89 -6.02 -34.36
N PRO A 257 23.13 -4.77 -34.82
CA PRO A 257 24.12 -4.49 -35.86
C PRO A 257 25.49 -5.08 -35.49
N PRO A 258 26.25 -5.64 -36.46
CA PRO A 258 27.60 -6.16 -36.17
C PRO A 258 28.50 -5.11 -35.51
N GLY A 259 29.08 -5.47 -34.37
CA GLY A 259 29.95 -4.58 -33.59
C GLY A 259 29.24 -3.79 -32.47
N LEU A 260 27.91 -3.88 -32.38
CA LEU A 260 27.15 -3.44 -31.21
C LEU A 260 26.82 -4.59 -30.28
N ARG A 261 26.80 -4.29 -28.97
CA ARG A 261 26.40 -5.20 -27.91
C ARG A 261 25.56 -4.46 -26.87
N LEU A 262 24.60 -5.17 -26.29
CA LEU A 262 23.87 -4.70 -25.11
C LEU A 262 24.58 -5.23 -23.86
N GLU A 263 24.96 -4.33 -22.98
CA GLU A 263 25.45 -4.69 -21.64
C GLU A 263 24.25 -4.93 -20.72
N SER A 264 24.14 -6.15 -20.17
CA SER A 264 22.98 -6.60 -19.40
C SER A 264 22.71 -5.76 -18.16
N ASP A 265 23.76 -5.36 -17.46
CA ASP A 265 23.63 -4.77 -16.12
C ASP A 265 23.45 -3.26 -16.17
N SER A 266 24.01 -2.61 -17.19
CA SER A 266 23.97 -1.14 -17.37
C SER A 266 22.87 -0.70 -18.34
N GLY A 267 22.30 -1.62 -19.13
CA GLY A 267 21.41 -1.28 -20.24
C GLY A 267 22.10 -0.49 -21.36
N LYS A 268 23.44 -0.44 -21.37
CA LYS A 268 24.20 0.28 -22.39
C LYS A 268 24.25 -0.53 -23.68
N LEU A 269 23.65 0.01 -24.74
CA LEU A 269 23.89 -0.44 -26.10
C LEU A 269 25.10 0.32 -26.65
N GLY A 270 26.22 -0.38 -26.85
CA GLY A 270 27.47 0.27 -27.25
C GLY A 270 28.39 -0.58 -28.13
N GLY A 271 29.41 0.07 -28.66
CA GLY A 271 30.43 -0.53 -29.52
C GLY A 271 30.64 0.27 -30.81
N LYS A 272 31.28 -0.36 -31.80
CA LYS A 272 31.56 0.25 -33.10
C LYS A 272 30.84 -0.52 -34.20
N PRO A 273 29.74 0.00 -34.78
CA PRO A 273 29.08 -0.63 -35.91
C PRO A 273 30.05 -0.84 -37.07
N ARG A 274 30.05 -2.01 -37.69
CA ARG A 274 31.00 -2.35 -38.77
C ARG A 274 30.44 -2.15 -40.17
N GLU A 275 29.14 -1.89 -40.28
CA GLU A 275 28.45 -1.70 -41.55
C GLU A 275 27.22 -0.82 -41.36
N LYS A 276 26.75 -0.22 -42.47
CA LYS A 276 25.45 0.44 -42.49
C LYS A 276 24.35 -0.56 -42.10
N TRP A 277 23.39 -0.09 -41.31
CA TRP A 277 22.33 -0.96 -40.81
C TRP A 277 21.04 -0.16 -40.61
N THR A 278 19.91 -0.76 -40.91
CA THR A 278 18.60 -0.18 -40.57
C THR A 278 17.67 -1.32 -40.22
N GLY A 279 17.08 -1.25 -39.05
CA GLY A 279 16.26 -2.35 -38.57
C GLY A 279 15.61 -2.03 -37.24
N ARG A 280 15.01 -3.08 -36.68
CA ARG A 280 14.31 -3.03 -35.40
C ARG A 280 15.06 -3.83 -34.36
N VAL A 281 15.32 -3.23 -33.21
CA VAL A 281 15.94 -3.84 -32.04
C VAL A 281 14.88 -4.03 -30.98
N LYS A 282 14.47 -5.27 -30.75
CA LYS A 282 13.67 -5.67 -29.59
C LYS A 282 14.59 -5.88 -28.39
N VAL A 283 14.28 -5.19 -27.30
CA VAL A 283 14.93 -5.36 -26.00
C VAL A 283 13.91 -5.77 -24.96
N THR A 284 14.38 -6.50 -23.96
CA THR A 284 13.62 -6.96 -22.81
C THR A 284 14.34 -6.48 -21.56
N VAL A 285 13.59 -5.88 -20.63
CA VAL A 285 14.06 -5.63 -19.27
C VAL A 285 13.39 -6.62 -18.34
N ILE A 286 14.18 -7.19 -17.43
CA ILE A 286 13.77 -8.12 -16.39
C ILE A 286 14.06 -7.42 -15.07
N ASP A 287 13.10 -7.41 -14.15
CA ASP A 287 13.31 -6.86 -12.81
C ASP A 287 13.68 -7.96 -11.79
N GLY A 288 14.01 -7.57 -10.56
CA GLY A 288 14.35 -8.47 -9.47
C GLY A 288 13.19 -9.36 -8.98
N CYS A 289 11.98 -9.21 -9.53
CA CYS A 289 10.85 -10.12 -9.34
C CYS A 289 10.64 -11.06 -10.55
N ASP A 290 11.59 -11.13 -11.49
CA ASP A 290 11.49 -11.85 -12.77
C ASP A 290 10.35 -11.37 -13.69
N ARG A 291 9.79 -10.18 -13.45
CA ARG A 291 8.81 -9.58 -14.36
C ARG A 291 9.52 -9.05 -15.58
N ARG A 292 8.84 -9.12 -16.73
CA ARG A 292 9.41 -8.75 -18.04
C ARG A 292 8.62 -7.62 -18.67
N ALA A 293 9.35 -6.65 -19.22
CA ALA A 293 8.79 -5.67 -20.14
C ALA A 293 9.63 -5.63 -21.42
N GLU A 294 8.96 -5.53 -22.56
CA GLU A 294 9.62 -5.56 -23.86
C GLU A 294 9.32 -4.28 -24.64
N LYS A 295 10.29 -3.80 -25.40
CA LYS A 295 10.11 -2.67 -26.32
C LYS A 295 10.95 -2.87 -27.57
N THR A 296 10.38 -2.49 -28.72
CA THR A 296 11.08 -2.53 -30.00
C THR A 296 11.40 -1.12 -30.46
N PHE A 297 12.67 -0.86 -30.75
CA PHE A 297 13.19 0.41 -31.23
C PHE A 297 13.59 0.32 -32.70
N GLY A 298 13.42 1.41 -33.45
CA GLY A 298 14.14 1.58 -34.70
C GLY A 298 15.59 1.99 -34.40
N LEU A 299 16.55 1.46 -35.15
CA LEU A 299 17.94 1.92 -35.11
C LEU A 299 18.46 2.05 -36.54
N THR A 300 19.17 3.16 -36.80
CA THR A 300 19.78 3.47 -38.09
C THR A 300 21.27 3.73 -37.87
N ILE A 301 22.11 2.95 -38.55
CA ILE A 301 23.54 3.17 -38.68
C ILE A 301 23.80 3.63 -40.11
N HIS A 302 24.24 4.87 -40.24
CA HIS A 302 24.63 5.46 -41.51
C HIS A 302 26.01 4.95 -41.95
N PRO A 303 26.34 5.00 -43.26
CA PRO A 303 27.70 4.77 -43.73
C PRO A 303 28.70 5.68 -43.01
N GLN A 304 29.97 5.27 -42.97
CA GLN A 304 31.02 6.06 -42.33
C GLN A 304 30.96 7.51 -42.84
N SER A 305 30.95 8.47 -41.92
CA SER A 305 31.03 9.88 -42.29
C SER A 305 32.29 10.06 -43.13
N SER A 306 32.12 10.42 -44.41
CA SER A 306 33.24 10.74 -45.27
C SER A 306 33.79 12.10 -44.84
N GLY A 307 34.49 12.12 -43.71
CA GLY A 307 35.38 13.20 -43.36
C GLY A 307 36.31 13.37 -44.54
N GLY A 308 36.16 14.48 -45.27
CA GLY A 308 36.87 14.77 -46.50
C GLY A 308 38.36 14.53 -46.30
N SER A 309 38.84 13.40 -46.80
CA SER A 309 40.26 13.20 -47.06
C SER A 309 40.56 14.08 -48.28
N GLY A 310 40.81 15.35 -48.01
CA GLY A 310 41.56 16.21 -48.91
C GLY A 310 42.95 15.59 -49.05
N SER A 311 43.05 14.64 -49.97
CA SER A 311 44.32 14.18 -50.53
C SER A 311 44.98 15.40 -51.16
N GLY A 312 45.82 16.09 -50.37
CA GLY A 312 46.77 17.06 -50.87
C GLY A 312 47.66 16.35 -51.88
N GLY A 313 47.51 16.69 -53.15
CA GLY A 313 48.30 16.15 -54.24
C GLY A 313 49.79 16.30 -53.94
N SER A 314 50.49 15.16 -53.91
CA SER A 314 51.95 15.12 -53.98
C SER A 314 52.39 15.58 -55.37
N GLY A 315 52.59 16.89 -55.54
CA GLY A 315 53.26 17.50 -56.67
C GLY A 315 54.77 17.54 -56.43
N GLY A 316 55.46 16.44 -56.75
CA GLY A 316 56.91 16.34 -56.68
C GLY A 316 57.62 16.95 -57.89
N SER A 317 58.11 18.18 -57.68
CA SER A 317 59.43 18.74 -58.07
C SER A 317 60.11 18.43 -59.40
N GLY A 318 60.41 19.52 -60.11
CA GLY A 318 61.60 19.78 -60.94
C GLY A 318 61.38 21.10 -61.68
N GLY A 319 62.13 22.20 -61.55
CA GLY A 319 63.45 22.48 -61.01
C GLY A 319 64.09 23.50 -61.96
N GLY A 320 64.45 24.70 -61.50
CA GLY A 320 65.28 25.62 -62.30
C GLY A 320 65.12 27.12 -62.04
N GLY A 321 66.13 27.72 -61.37
CA GLY A 321 66.67 29.09 -61.49
C GLY A 321 65.75 30.29 -61.21
N SER A 322 66.20 31.49 -60.84
CA SER A 322 67.45 32.05 -60.30
C SER A 322 67.25 33.57 -60.27
N GLY A 323 67.75 34.25 -59.22
CA GLY A 323 67.90 35.72 -59.13
C GLY A 323 66.62 36.45 -58.70
N GLY A 324 66.58 37.43 -57.80
CA GLY A 324 67.54 38.27 -57.08
C GLY A 324 66.67 39.37 -56.44
N SER A 325 66.81 39.72 -55.16
CA SER A 325 67.69 40.75 -54.61
C SER A 325 66.86 41.88 -53.97
N GLY A 326 67.10 42.15 -52.68
CA GLY A 326 66.79 43.41 -51.96
C GLY A 326 65.33 43.58 -51.53
N GLY A 327 64.99 44.04 -50.33
CA GLY A 327 65.77 44.58 -49.22
C GLY A 327 64.83 45.35 -48.28
N GLY A 328 65.19 45.43 -47.00
CA GLY A 328 64.78 46.49 -46.07
C GLY A 328 63.42 46.35 -45.36
N GLY A 329 63.43 46.50 -44.03
CA GLY A 329 62.19 46.76 -43.27
C GLY A 329 62.22 46.33 -41.82
N SER A 330 62.95 47.08 -40.98
CA SER A 330 63.00 47.02 -39.52
C SER A 330 61.70 47.43 -38.81
N GLY A 331 61.50 46.93 -37.59
CA GLY A 331 60.64 47.52 -36.54
C GLY A 331 59.46 46.62 -36.13
N GLY A 332 59.14 46.37 -34.87
CA GLY A 332 59.63 46.94 -33.62
C GLY A 332 59.10 46.13 -32.43
N SER A 333 59.74 46.34 -31.30
CA SER A 333 59.50 45.70 -30.00
C SER A 333 58.32 46.34 -29.23
N GLY A 334 57.73 45.55 -28.34
CA GLY A 334 56.89 46.00 -27.22
C GLY A 334 56.00 44.83 -26.76
N GLY A 335 55.96 44.36 -25.51
CA GLY A 335 56.43 44.90 -24.25
C GLY A 335 55.27 44.89 -23.23
N GLY A 336 55.47 44.20 -22.09
CA GLY A 336 54.65 44.28 -20.86
C GLY A 336 53.39 43.39 -20.88
N GLY A 337 53.17 42.46 -19.94
CA GLY A 337 53.05 42.64 -18.48
C GLY A 337 51.55 42.61 -18.14
N GLY A 338 51.00 41.98 -17.10
CA GLY A 338 51.44 41.27 -15.90
C GLY A 338 50.20 41.15 -14.98
N GLY A 339 50.23 40.21 -14.02
CA GLY A 339 49.28 40.13 -12.88
C GLY A 339 47.92 39.49 -13.22
N GLY A 340 47.24 38.76 -12.32
CA GLY A 340 47.45 38.54 -10.90
C GLY A 340 46.27 37.71 -10.36
N SER A 341 46.51 37.15 -9.18
CA SER A 341 45.74 36.17 -8.41
C SER A 341 44.28 36.50 -8.04
N GLY A 342 43.56 35.43 -7.68
CA GLY A 342 42.44 35.37 -6.72
C GLY A 342 41.78 33.98 -6.85
N GLY A 343 41.92 33.02 -5.92
CA GLY A 343 41.39 33.04 -4.55
C GLY A 343 39.87 33.08 -4.63
N GLY A 344 39.06 32.06 -4.33
CA GLY A 344 39.14 30.99 -3.32
C GLY A 344 37.76 30.97 -2.63
N GLY A 345 37.24 29.79 -2.25
CA GLY A 345 36.19 29.73 -1.23
C GLY A 345 35.05 28.75 -1.45
N ARG A 346 35.10 27.70 -0.62
CA ARG A 346 34.02 26.84 -0.09
C ARG A 346 33.53 25.68 -0.94
#